data_AF-A0AAN7Z699-F1
#
_entry.id   AF-A0AAN7Z699-F1
#
_cell.length_a   1.000
_cell.length_b   1.000
_cell.length_c   1.000
_cell.angle_alpha   90.00
_cell.angle_beta   90.00
_cell.angle_gamma   90.00
#
_symmetry.space_group_name_H-M   'P 1'
#
loop_
_entity.id
_entity.type
_entity.pdbx_description
1 polymer ?
#
loop_
_entity_poly.entity_id
_entity_poly.type
_entity_poly.pdbx_seq_one_letter_code
_entity_poly.pdbx_strand_id
1 'polypeptide(L)'
;MTLNPQCDSVETAQGVPLTVTGVAQCKIMKADELLCTASEQFLGKSVKEIKITILQTLEGHLRAILGTLTVEEVYRDRDQFAALVREVAAPDVGRMGIEILSFTIKDVYDEVEYLSSLGKAQTAMVKRDADAGVAEANRDAGIREAECQKQAMDVKYSTDTKIEDNARMFKLQKANFDQEINTAKAESQLAYELQAAKIRQKIRNEEIQIDVVERKKQIEVETQEVLRKELELNAMVRLPAEAESYRLQMIAEGKRTQTIQGALADSDRTKKIGESEAAAIGNIGKAEAERMRQKAAVYKQYGDAAIMSLVLEALPKIAAEVAAPLAKTEEIVLVGGSDNTTAEISRLVSQIPPAVNALTGVDLSKVLSKIPGATSSAQTTTVK
;
A
#
# COMPACT_ATOMS: atom_id res chain seq x y z
N MET A 1 21.90 73.98 -97.04
CA MET A 1 20.43 74.03 -97.09
C MET A 1 19.88 72.75 -96.49
N THR A 2 18.76 72.83 -95.77
CA THR A 2 18.07 71.66 -95.23
C THR A 2 16.90 71.28 -96.14
N LEU A 3 16.75 69.99 -96.39
CA LEU A 3 15.69 69.36 -97.17
C LEU A 3 15.10 68.23 -96.33
N ASN A 4 13.80 67.98 -96.43
CA ASN A 4 13.10 66.95 -95.67
C ASN A 4 12.46 65.96 -96.66
N PRO A 5 13.24 65.04 -97.28
CA PRO A 5 12.69 64.07 -98.22
C PRO A 5 11.68 63.16 -97.52
N GLN A 6 10.47 63.07 -98.07
CA GLN A 6 9.39 62.26 -97.54
C GLN A 6 8.95 61.23 -98.58
N CYS A 7 8.66 60.01 -98.13
CA CYS A 7 8.23 58.91 -98.99
C CYS A 7 7.03 58.21 -98.35
N ASP A 8 5.84 58.62 -98.78
CA ASP A 8 4.56 58.12 -98.28
C ASP A 8 4.21 56.74 -98.87
N SER A 9 3.68 55.85 -98.01
CA SER A 9 3.11 54.53 -98.31
C SER A 9 3.90 53.73 -99.37
N VAL A 10 5.18 53.44 -99.06
CA VAL A 10 6.07 52.65 -99.91
C VAL A 10 6.12 51.21 -99.40
N GLU A 11 5.79 50.25 -100.26
CA GLU A 11 5.93 48.83 -99.94
C GLU A 11 7.41 48.45 -99.73
N THR A 12 7.70 47.91 -98.55
CA THR A 12 9.00 47.29 -98.20
C THR A 12 9.16 45.91 -98.86
N ALA A 13 10.33 45.27 -98.73
CA ALA A 13 10.58 43.94 -99.31
C ALA A 13 9.64 42.81 -98.81
N GLN A 14 8.88 43.05 -97.74
CA GLN A 14 7.84 42.14 -97.21
C GLN A 14 6.41 42.53 -97.62
N GLY A 15 6.21 43.60 -98.41
CA GLY A 15 4.88 44.09 -98.79
C GLY A 15 4.16 44.92 -97.71
N VAL A 16 4.86 45.35 -96.66
CA VAL A 16 4.30 46.26 -95.64
C VAL A 16 4.52 47.72 -96.11
N PRO A 17 3.46 48.55 -96.21
CA PRO A 17 3.58 49.95 -96.61
C PRO A 17 4.13 50.81 -95.47
N LEU A 18 5.31 51.39 -95.69
CA LEU A 18 6.00 52.22 -94.71
C LEU A 18 6.09 53.66 -95.23
N THR A 19 5.89 54.63 -94.34
CA THR A 19 6.18 56.04 -94.61
C THR A 19 7.43 56.48 -93.84
N VAL A 20 8.36 57.10 -94.55
CA VAL A 20 9.65 57.55 -93.98
C VAL A 20 9.86 59.04 -94.26
N THR A 21 10.22 59.77 -93.21
CA THR A 21 10.64 61.17 -93.28
C THR A 21 12.14 61.26 -92.99
N GLY A 22 12.93 61.61 -93.99
CA GLY A 22 14.35 61.94 -93.83
C GLY A 22 14.59 63.43 -93.57
N VAL A 23 15.80 63.75 -93.11
CA VAL A 23 16.34 65.12 -93.09
C VAL A 23 17.73 65.08 -93.71
N ALA A 24 17.92 65.86 -94.77
CA ALA A 24 19.16 65.96 -95.53
C ALA A 24 19.73 67.39 -95.45
N GLN A 25 20.99 67.51 -95.08
CA GLN A 25 21.74 68.77 -95.10
C GLN A 25 22.65 68.78 -96.33
N CYS A 26 22.30 69.57 -97.34
CA CYS A 26 23.02 69.64 -98.62
C CYS A 26 23.74 70.99 -98.78
N LYS A 27 24.88 71.00 -99.47
CA LYS A 27 25.71 72.19 -99.73
C LYS A 27 26.18 72.21 -101.18
N ILE A 28 26.21 73.38 -101.81
CA ILE A 28 26.80 73.55 -103.15
C ILE A 28 28.32 73.41 -103.04
N MET A 29 28.92 72.65 -103.95
CA MET A 29 30.36 72.37 -103.95
C MET A 29 31.18 73.59 -104.35
N LYS A 30 32.44 73.63 -103.90
CA LYS A 30 33.38 74.75 -104.13
C LYS A 30 34.51 74.42 -105.12
N ALA A 31 34.54 73.22 -105.67
CA ALA A 31 35.49 72.85 -106.73
C ALA A 31 35.02 73.49 -108.05
N ASP A 32 35.94 74.11 -108.80
CA ASP A 32 35.61 75.00 -109.91
C ASP A 32 34.76 74.31 -110.99
N GLU A 33 35.17 73.11 -111.40
CA GLU A 33 34.44 72.25 -112.36
C GLU A 33 32.98 72.00 -111.94
N LEU A 34 32.77 71.60 -110.69
CA LEU A 34 31.44 71.27 -110.15
C LEU A 34 30.61 72.51 -109.81
N LEU A 35 31.27 73.65 -109.54
CA LEU A 35 30.63 74.95 -109.37
C LEU A 35 30.12 75.48 -110.71
N CYS A 36 30.83 75.24 -111.82
CA CYS A 36 30.33 75.50 -113.16
C CYS A 36 29.08 74.67 -113.46
N THR A 37 29.09 73.35 -113.20
CA THR A 37 27.92 72.48 -113.41
C THR A 37 26.72 72.87 -112.53
N ALA A 38 26.94 73.19 -111.25
CA ALA A 38 25.89 73.74 -110.39
C ALA A 38 25.35 75.09 -110.92
N SER A 39 26.22 75.94 -111.46
CA SER A 39 25.81 77.23 -112.02
C SER A 39 24.97 77.03 -113.28
N GLU A 40 25.39 76.18 -114.22
CA GLU A 40 24.61 75.87 -115.42
C GLU A 40 23.23 75.29 -115.07
N GLN A 41 23.17 74.38 -114.09
CA GLN A 41 21.92 73.72 -113.69
C GLN A 41 20.98 74.60 -112.84
N PHE A 42 21.45 75.67 -112.19
CA PHE A 42 20.63 76.45 -111.25
C PHE A 42 20.60 77.97 -111.50
N LEU A 43 21.43 78.54 -112.37
CA LEU A 43 21.39 79.97 -112.70
C LEU A 43 20.02 80.34 -113.31
N GLY A 44 19.39 81.36 -112.75
CA GLY A 44 18.05 81.82 -113.14
C GLY A 44 16.88 81.05 -112.52
N LYS A 45 17.09 79.90 -111.87
CA LYS A 45 16.04 79.18 -111.13
C LYS A 45 15.82 79.79 -109.74
N SER A 46 14.61 79.71 -109.20
CA SER A 46 14.32 80.18 -107.84
C SER A 46 14.86 79.21 -106.79
N VAL A 47 15.12 79.73 -105.58
CA VAL A 47 15.54 78.93 -104.42
C VAL A 47 14.51 77.84 -104.04
N LYS A 48 13.25 77.96 -104.49
CA LYS A 48 12.24 76.91 -104.34
C LYS A 48 12.44 75.79 -105.35
N GLU A 49 12.61 76.11 -106.64
CA GLU A 49 12.89 75.10 -107.68
C GLU A 49 14.17 74.31 -107.36
N ILE A 50 15.25 75.00 -106.98
CA ILE A 50 16.51 74.36 -106.59
C ILE A 50 16.27 73.33 -105.49
N LYS A 51 15.54 73.69 -104.43
CA LYS A 51 15.18 72.75 -103.36
C LYS A 51 14.34 71.58 -103.86
N ILE A 52 13.34 71.82 -104.69
CA ILE A 52 12.43 70.77 -105.22
C ILE A 52 13.19 69.76 -106.08
N THR A 53 14.08 70.20 -106.97
CA THR A 53 14.86 69.29 -107.84
C THR A 53 15.73 68.33 -107.01
N ILE A 54 16.37 68.84 -105.95
CA ILE A 54 17.22 68.03 -105.08
C ILE A 54 16.37 67.12 -104.19
N LEU A 55 15.24 67.62 -103.67
CA LEU A 55 14.28 66.86 -102.87
C LEU A 55 13.78 65.64 -103.64
N GLN A 56 13.31 65.82 -104.88
CA GLN A 56 12.82 64.73 -105.74
C GLN A 56 13.89 63.66 -106.01
N THR A 57 15.15 64.06 -106.16
CA THR A 57 16.27 63.13 -106.34
C THR A 57 16.48 62.29 -105.07
N LEU A 58 16.52 62.92 -103.90
CA LEU A 58 16.67 62.26 -102.61
C LEU A 58 15.47 61.34 -102.27
N GLU A 59 14.25 61.75 -102.61
CA GLU A 59 13.03 60.93 -102.46
C GLU A 59 13.00 59.75 -103.44
N GLY A 60 13.58 59.90 -104.63
CA GLY A 60 13.78 58.80 -105.57
C GLY A 60 14.65 57.69 -104.97
N HIS A 61 15.84 58.05 -104.45
CA HIS A 61 16.73 57.08 -103.81
C HIS A 61 16.19 56.54 -102.49
N LEU A 62 15.57 57.38 -101.64
CA LEU A 62 14.97 56.95 -100.38
C LEU A 62 13.89 55.87 -100.60
N ARG A 63 12.99 56.09 -101.57
CA ARG A 63 11.98 55.12 -101.99
C ARG A 63 12.58 53.84 -102.57
N ALA A 64 13.62 53.97 -103.41
CA ALA A 64 14.26 52.82 -104.03
C ALA A 64 14.94 51.88 -103.00
N ILE A 65 15.66 52.43 -102.02
CA ILE A 65 16.29 51.63 -100.96
C ILE A 65 15.24 51.06 -99.99
N LEU A 66 14.21 51.84 -99.65
CA LEU A 66 13.13 51.39 -98.77
C LEU A 66 12.39 50.15 -99.30
N GLY A 67 12.21 50.03 -100.62
CA GLY A 67 11.65 48.83 -101.25
C GLY A 67 12.58 47.59 -101.26
N THR A 68 13.86 47.75 -100.93
CA THR A 68 14.83 46.62 -100.87
C THR A 68 15.06 46.05 -99.48
N LEU A 69 14.65 46.76 -98.43
CA LEU A 69 14.89 46.39 -97.03
C LEU A 69 13.62 45.86 -96.35
N THR A 70 13.78 45.18 -95.22
CA THR A 70 12.66 44.81 -94.35
C THR A 70 12.29 45.92 -93.36
N VAL A 71 11.08 45.83 -92.80
CA VAL A 71 10.59 46.75 -91.76
C VAL A 71 11.48 46.70 -90.51
N GLU A 72 11.97 45.50 -90.15
CA GLU A 72 12.84 45.29 -89.00
C GLU A 72 14.18 46.00 -89.15
N GLU A 73 14.82 45.91 -90.33
CA GLU A 73 16.10 46.54 -90.64
C GLU A 73 15.97 48.08 -90.61
N VAL A 74 14.94 48.62 -91.29
CA VAL A 74 14.67 50.06 -91.33
C VAL A 74 14.34 50.63 -89.94
N TYR A 75 13.70 49.84 -89.06
CA TYR A 75 13.36 50.30 -87.72
C TYR A 75 14.53 50.20 -86.72
N ARG A 76 15.31 49.11 -86.77
CA ARG A 76 16.44 48.85 -85.86
C ARG A 76 17.66 49.68 -86.23
N ASP A 77 18.12 49.58 -87.47
CA ASP A 77 19.45 50.02 -87.90
C ASP A 77 19.35 51.28 -88.80
N ARG A 78 18.61 52.28 -88.28
CA ARG A 78 18.28 53.55 -88.95
C ARG A 78 19.50 54.28 -89.52
N ASP A 79 20.62 54.23 -88.82
CA ASP A 79 21.87 54.88 -89.25
C ASP A 79 22.53 54.15 -90.43
N GLN A 80 22.42 52.82 -90.50
CA GLN A 80 22.89 52.04 -91.66
C GLN A 80 22.04 52.31 -92.89
N PHE A 81 20.71 52.35 -92.73
CA PHE A 81 19.78 52.76 -93.80
C PHE A 81 20.04 54.20 -94.27
N ALA A 82 20.27 55.14 -93.35
CA ALA A 82 20.63 56.53 -93.66
C ALA A 82 21.96 56.62 -94.42
N ALA A 83 22.97 55.81 -94.05
CA ALA A 83 24.25 55.73 -94.74
C ALA A 83 24.11 55.17 -96.16
N LEU A 84 23.30 54.12 -96.35
CA LEU A 84 23.07 53.50 -97.66
C LEU A 84 22.34 54.46 -98.62
N VAL A 85 21.30 55.18 -98.14
CA VAL A 85 20.61 56.22 -98.94
C VAL A 85 21.58 57.36 -99.29
N ARG A 86 22.45 57.77 -98.37
CA ARG A 86 23.51 58.76 -98.65
C ARG A 86 24.47 58.28 -99.74
N GLU A 87 24.97 57.04 -99.65
CA GLU A 87 25.95 56.48 -100.59
C GLU A 87 25.39 56.41 -102.01
N VAL A 88 24.16 55.92 -102.16
CA VAL A 88 23.51 55.79 -103.48
C VAL A 88 23.08 57.14 -104.06
N ALA A 89 22.68 58.11 -103.23
CA ALA A 89 22.30 59.44 -103.72
C ALA A 89 23.49 60.38 -104.01
N ALA A 90 24.62 60.20 -103.33
CA ALA A 90 25.82 61.05 -103.45
C ALA A 90 26.33 61.26 -104.90
N PRO A 91 26.47 60.23 -105.78
CA PRO A 91 26.93 60.45 -107.15
C PRO A 91 25.95 61.28 -107.99
N ASP A 92 24.64 61.08 -107.81
CA ASP A 92 23.63 61.70 -108.66
C ASP A 92 23.42 63.18 -108.30
N VAL A 93 23.38 63.53 -107.01
CA VAL A 93 23.43 64.95 -106.59
C VAL A 93 24.81 65.58 -106.82
N GLY A 94 25.88 64.76 -106.83
CA GLY A 94 27.24 65.18 -107.19
C GLY A 94 27.34 65.66 -108.64
N ARG A 95 26.65 65.00 -109.59
CA ARG A 95 26.52 65.50 -110.98
C ARG A 95 25.76 66.83 -111.09
N MET A 96 25.01 67.22 -110.07
CA MET A 96 24.36 68.54 -109.95
C MET A 96 25.23 69.55 -109.16
N GLY A 97 26.48 69.21 -108.85
CA GLY A 97 27.43 70.04 -108.10
C GLY A 97 27.06 70.23 -106.62
N ILE A 98 26.37 69.26 -106.03
CA ILE A 98 25.87 69.30 -104.65
C ILE A 98 26.47 68.16 -103.81
N GLU A 99 26.84 68.51 -102.59
CA GLU A 99 27.39 67.62 -101.57
C GLU A 99 26.37 67.39 -100.45
N ILE A 100 26.14 66.13 -100.09
CA ILE A 100 25.38 65.76 -98.88
C ILE A 100 26.33 65.84 -97.68
N LEU A 101 26.12 66.82 -96.80
CA LEU A 101 26.88 66.94 -95.55
C LEU A 101 26.44 65.87 -94.56
N SER A 102 25.12 65.74 -94.37
CA SER A 102 24.52 64.72 -93.50
C SER A 102 23.15 64.30 -94.02
N PHE A 103 22.77 63.05 -93.75
CA PHE A 103 21.45 62.48 -94.01
C PHE A 103 21.08 61.64 -92.79
N THR A 104 19.89 61.86 -92.23
CA THR A 104 19.39 61.17 -91.04
C THR A 104 17.90 60.90 -91.18
N ILE A 105 17.43 59.74 -90.74
CA ILE A 105 15.99 59.47 -90.65
C ILE A 105 15.42 60.21 -89.42
N LYS A 106 14.32 60.94 -89.61
CA LYS A 106 13.59 61.64 -88.55
C LYS A 106 12.50 60.75 -87.97
N ASP A 107 11.54 60.38 -88.80
CA ASP A 107 10.38 59.56 -88.42
C ASP A 107 10.21 58.39 -89.38
N VAL A 108 9.73 57.28 -88.85
CA VAL A 108 9.31 56.07 -89.57
C VAL A 108 7.95 55.69 -89.00
N TYR A 109 6.92 55.63 -89.84
CA TYR A 109 5.58 55.20 -89.45
C TYR A 109 4.97 54.24 -90.47
N ASP A 110 3.95 53.53 -90.02
CA ASP A 110 3.26 52.44 -90.72
C ASP A 110 1.75 52.68 -90.58
N GLU A 111 1.02 52.37 -91.64
CA GLU A 111 -0.43 52.57 -91.73
C GLU A 111 -1.24 51.36 -91.20
N VAL A 112 -0.58 50.21 -91.02
CA VAL A 112 -1.20 48.89 -90.77
C VAL A 112 -0.98 48.36 -89.33
N GLU A 113 -0.32 49.14 -88.46
CA GLU A 113 -0.04 48.82 -87.06
C GLU A 113 0.86 47.56 -86.82
N TYR A 114 1.65 47.17 -87.82
CA TYR A 114 2.63 46.08 -87.79
C TYR A 114 3.69 46.31 -86.69
N LEU A 115 4.30 47.50 -86.64
CA LEU A 115 5.38 47.79 -85.67
C LEU A 115 4.89 47.75 -84.21
N SER A 116 3.67 48.24 -83.94
CA SER A 116 3.08 48.15 -82.60
C SER A 116 2.68 46.71 -82.26
N SER A 117 2.27 45.91 -83.24
CA SER A 117 2.02 44.47 -83.07
C SER A 117 3.30 43.70 -82.71
N LEU A 118 4.44 44.00 -83.36
CA LEU A 118 5.75 43.48 -82.99
C LEU A 118 6.16 43.88 -81.56
N GLY A 119 5.90 45.14 -81.17
CA GLY A 119 6.12 45.63 -79.80
C GLY A 119 5.25 44.94 -78.74
N LYS A 120 3.98 44.65 -79.05
CA LYS A 120 3.07 43.88 -78.18
C LYS A 120 3.58 42.46 -77.96
N ALA A 121 4.09 41.79 -78.99
CA ALA A 121 4.68 40.45 -78.88
C ALA A 121 5.94 40.45 -78.00
N GLN A 122 6.89 41.35 -78.27
CA GLN A 122 8.14 41.43 -77.50
C GLN A 122 7.89 41.78 -76.01
N THR A 123 6.97 42.69 -75.72
CA THR A 123 6.63 43.06 -74.33
C THR A 123 5.86 41.97 -73.59
N ALA A 124 5.08 41.14 -74.28
CA ALA A 124 4.46 39.96 -73.69
C ALA A 124 5.50 38.88 -73.32
N MET A 125 6.50 38.64 -74.17
CA MET A 125 7.60 37.71 -73.90
C MET A 125 8.43 38.15 -72.68
N VAL A 126 8.90 39.41 -72.67
CA VAL A 126 9.71 39.95 -71.55
C VAL A 126 8.95 39.90 -70.22
N LYS A 127 7.63 40.12 -70.22
CA LYS A 127 6.80 39.94 -69.01
C LYS A 127 6.75 38.49 -68.56
N ARG A 128 6.46 37.55 -69.48
CA ARG A 128 6.42 36.11 -69.18
C ARG A 128 7.73 35.60 -68.58
N ASP A 129 8.87 36.03 -69.11
CA ASP A 129 10.18 35.58 -68.64
C ASP A 129 10.51 36.19 -67.27
N ALA A 130 10.10 37.44 -67.00
CA ALA A 130 10.19 38.06 -65.68
C ALA A 130 9.28 37.37 -64.64
N ASP A 131 8.02 37.07 -65.00
CA ASP A 131 7.07 36.35 -64.16
C ASP A 131 7.58 34.94 -63.82
N ALA A 132 8.20 34.25 -64.79
CA ALA A 132 8.84 32.96 -64.58
C ALA A 132 10.02 33.05 -63.60
N GLY A 133 10.92 34.01 -63.79
CA GLY A 133 12.06 34.23 -62.88
C GLY A 133 11.62 34.57 -61.45
N VAL A 134 10.55 35.35 -61.28
CA VAL A 134 9.94 35.63 -59.96
C VAL A 134 9.33 34.36 -59.36
N ALA A 135 8.65 33.52 -60.15
CA ALA A 135 8.07 32.26 -59.67
C ALA A 135 9.14 31.23 -59.24
N GLU A 136 10.30 31.19 -59.91
CA GLU A 136 11.43 30.34 -59.52
C GLU A 136 12.14 30.89 -58.27
N ALA A 137 12.43 32.19 -58.22
CA ALA A 137 13.04 32.82 -57.03
C ALA A 137 12.19 32.62 -55.76
N ASN A 138 10.87 32.75 -55.86
CA ASN A 138 9.95 32.49 -54.76
C ASN A 138 9.90 31.02 -54.34
N ARG A 139 10.00 30.08 -55.30
CA ARG A 139 10.07 28.63 -55.02
C ARG A 139 11.34 28.29 -54.25
N ASP A 140 12.49 28.77 -54.71
CA ASP A 140 13.78 28.50 -54.09
C ASP A 140 13.92 29.18 -52.71
N ALA A 141 13.31 30.36 -52.53
CA ALA A 141 13.17 30.99 -51.22
C ALA A 141 12.34 30.11 -50.27
N GLY A 142 11.16 29.65 -50.71
CA GLY A 142 10.26 28.82 -49.90
C GLY A 142 10.84 27.45 -49.55
N ILE A 143 11.56 26.80 -50.47
CA ILE A 143 12.27 25.53 -50.18
C ILE A 143 13.34 25.77 -49.10
N ARG A 144 14.18 26.79 -49.28
CA ARG A 144 15.26 27.10 -48.34
C ARG A 144 14.73 27.52 -46.97
N GLU A 145 13.62 28.24 -46.92
CA GLU A 145 12.93 28.56 -45.66
C GLU A 145 12.40 27.30 -44.98
N ALA A 146 11.71 26.42 -45.72
CA ALA A 146 11.19 25.15 -45.17
C ALA A 146 12.31 24.23 -44.65
N GLU A 147 13.46 24.16 -45.33
CA GLU A 147 14.64 23.44 -44.85
C GLU A 147 15.22 24.05 -43.57
N CYS A 148 15.39 25.38 -43.52
CA CYS A 148 15.84 26.09 -42.33
C CYS A 148 14.87 25.93 -41.15
N GLN A 149 13.56 26.04 -41.39
CA GLN A 149 12.53 25.80 -40.36
C GLN A 149 12.58 24.36 -39.85
N LYS A 150 12.70 23.36 -40.75
CA LYS A 150 12.85 21.96 -40.36
C LYS A 150 14.10 21.75 -39.49
N GLN A 151 15.26 22.22 -39.93
CA GLN A 151 16.51 22.09 -39.16
C GLN A 151 16.40 22.77 -37.79
N ALA A 152 15.78 23.95 -37.70
CA ALA A 152 15.54 24.63 -36.43
C ALA A 152 14.62 23.82 -35.50
N MET A 153 13.56 23.19 -36.03
CA MET A 153 12.68 22.32 -35.27
C MET A 153 13.37 21.02 -34.84
N ASP A 154 14.16 20.37 -35.71
CA ASP A 154 14.92 19.17 -35.38
C ASP A 154 15.94 19.45 -34.25
N VAL A 155 16.65 20.58 -34.31
CA VAL A 155 17.55 21.05 -33.23
C VAL A 155 16.77 21.32 -31.95
N LYS A 156 15.61 21.98 -32.04
CA LYS A 156 14.73 22.25 -30.89
C LYS A 156 14.25 20.95 -30.24
N TYR A 157 13.68 20.01 -30.99
CA TYR A 157 13.23 18.73 -30.46
C TYR A 157 14.37 17.92 -29.82
N SER A 158 15.58 17.92 -30.39
CA SER A 158 16.75 17.30 -29.74
C SER A 158 17.12 17.99 -28.42
N THR A 159 16.90 19.31 -28.31
CA THR A 159 17.20 20.11 -27.12
C THR A 159 16.15 19.88 -26.04
N ASP A 160 14.86 19.96 -26.40
CA ASP A 160 13.72 19.69 -25.52
C ASP A 160 13.79 18.25 -24.95
N THR A 161 14.15 17.26 -25.79
CA THR A 161 14.38 15.87 -25.35
C THR A 161 15.49 15.78 -24.31
N LYS A 162 16.64 16.45 -24.55
CA LYS A 162 17.75 16.49 -23.59
C LYS A 162 17.36 17.22 -22.29
N ILE A 163 16.51 18.24 -22.35
CA ILE A 163 16.02 18.94 -21.16
C ILE A 163 15.15 18.00 -20.31
N GLU A 164 14.19 17.28 -20.91
CA GLU A 164 13.35 16.34 -20.18
C GLU A 164 14.11 15.10 -19.67
N ASP A 165 15.09 14.57 -20.41
CA ASP A 165 15.95 13.49 -19.90
C ASP A 165 16.80 13.96 -18.70
N ASN A 166 17.38 15.16 -18.75
CA ASN A 166 18.10 15.73 -17.60
C ASN A 166 17.14 15.99 -16.42
N ALA A 167 15.94 16.51 -16.67
CA ALA A 167 14.93 16.74 -15.63
C ALA A 167 14.44 15.41 -15.01
N ARG A 168 14.31 14.35 -15.81
CA ARG A 168 13.97 12.99 -15.36
C ARG A 168 15.09 12.38 -14.52
N MET A 169 16.35 12.50 -14.97
CA MET A 169 17.51 12.04 -14.21
C MET A 169 17.61 12.78 -12.87
N PHE A 170 17.46 14.11 -12.85
CA PHE A 170 17.45 14.89 -11.61
C PHE A 170 16.30 14.49 -10.66
N LYS A 171 15.08 14.30 -11.18
CA LYS A 171 13.93 13.82 -10.38
C LYS A 171 14.19 12.43 -9.78
N LEU A 172 14.78 11.50 -10.54
CA LEU A 172 15.11 10.15 -10.09
C LEU A 172 16.23 10.18 -9.04
N GLN A 173 17.30 10.94 -9.29
CA GLN A 173 18.42 11.07 -8.37
C GLN A 173 17.98 11.73 -7.05
N LYS A 174 17.10 12.74 -7.10
CA LYS A 174 16.45 13.29 -5.91
C LYS A 174 15.61 12.23 -5.17
N ALA A 175 14.78 11.46 -5.88
CA ALA A 175 13.95 10.42 -5.26
C ALA A 175 14.80 9.35 -4.55
N ASN A 176 15.96 8.98 -5.10
CA ASN A 176 16.91 8.10 -4.44
C ASN A 176 17.47 8.73 -3.14
N PHE A 177 17.92 10.00 -3.18
CA PHE A 177 18.38 10.68 -1.97
C PHE A 177 17.27 10.86 -0.92
N ASP A 178 16.05 11.20 -1.34
CA ASP A 178 14.88 11.26 -0.44
C ASP A 178 14.60 9.87 0.18
N GLN A 179 14.80 8.77 -0.56
CA GLN A 179 14.68 7.40 -0.04
C GLN A 179 15.81 7.04 0.96
N GLU A 180 17.07 7.40 0.67
CA GLU A 180 18.21 7.21 1.58
C GLU A 180 18.03 8.01 2.87
N ILE A 181 17.60 9.28 2.78
CA ILE A 181 17.31 10.14 3.94
C ILE A 181 16.15 9.56 4.76
N ASN A 182 15.07 9.10 4.12
CA ASN A 182 13.92 8.54 4.84
C ASN A 182 14.24 7.18 5.48
N THR A 183 15.06 6.33 4.86
CA THR A 183 15.50 5.06 5.46
C THR A 183 16.43 5.31 6.65
N ALA A 184 17.48 6.12 6.50
CA ALA A 184 18.38 6.47 7.61
C ALA A 184 17.64 7.18 8.77
N LYS A 185 16.61 7.99 8.47
CA LYS A 185 15.74 8.62 9.48
C LYS A 185 14.83 7.61 10.18
N ALA A 186 14.25 6.67 9.45
CA ALA A 186 13.43 5.59 10.01
C ALA A 186 14.28 4.67 10.91
N GLU A 187 15.48 4.28 10.47
CA GLU A 187 16.45 3.54 11.28
C GLU A 187 16.85 4.30 12.54
N SER A 188 17.14 5.61 12.43
CA SER A 188 17.46 6.46 13.58
C SER A 188 16.31 6.54 14.58
N GLN A 189 15.06 6.65 14.10
CA GLN A 189 13.89 6.70 14.97
C GLN A 189 13.59 5.33 15.61
N LEU A 190 13.68 4.23 14.86
CA LEU A 190 13.56 2.87 15.39
C LEU A 190 14.67 2.57 16.43
N ALA A 191 15.90 3.05 16.21
CA ALA A 191 16.98 2.94 17.18
C ALA A 191 16.70 3.75 18.45
N TYR A 192 16.14 4.96 18.34
CA TYR A 192 15.72 5.77 19.49
C TYR A 192 14.58 5.12 20.27
N GLU A 193 13.55 4.61 19.58
CA GLU A 193 12.42 3.89 20.19
C GLU A 193 12.88 2.57 20.84
N LEU A 194 13.82 1.83 20.23
CA LEU A 194 14.44 0.64 20.80
C LEU A 194 15.27 0.96 22.06
N GLN A 195 16.01 2.08 22.09
CA GLN A 195 16.72 2.52 23.28
C GLN A 195 15.75 2.96 24.38
N ALA A 196 14.69 3.70 24.05
CA ALA A 196 13.63 4.07 24.99
C ALA A 196 12.93 2.83 25.57
N ALA A 197 12.68 1.80 24.76
CA ALA A 197 12.14 0.52 25.21
C ALA A 197 13.11 -0.24 26.14
N LYS A 198 14.41 -0.31 25.80
CA LYS A 198 15.45 -0.89 26.67
C LYS A 198 15.59 -0.15 28.00
N ILE A 199 15.50 1.18 27.99
CA ILE A 199 15.53 2.00 29.21
C ILE A 199 14.28 1.76 30.05
N ARG A 200 13.08 1.74 29.46
CA ARG A 200 11.84 1.36 30.16
C ARG A 200 11.88 -0.06 30.74
N GLN A 201 12.50 -1.02 30.05
CA GLN A 201 12.69 -2.37 30.56
C GLN A 201 13.65 -2.40 31.76
N LYS A 202 14.76 -1.64 31.71
CA LYS A 202 15.66 -1.48 32.87
C LYS A 202 14.96 -0.83 34.06
N ILE A 203 14.21 0.25 33.84
CA ILE A 203 13.42 0.93 34.87
C ILE A 203 12.43 -0.05 35.50
N ARG A 204 11.66 -0.79 34.69
CA ARG A 204 10.72 -1.82 35.19
C ARG A 204 11.40 -2.94 35.99
N ASN A 205 12.59 -3.37 35.59
CA ASN A 205 13.36 -4.37 36.35
C ASN A 205 13.87 -3.80 37.69
N GLU A 206 14.11 -2.50 37.78
CA GLU A 206 14.49 -1.82 39.02
C GLU A 206 13.28 -1.57 39.92
N GLU A 207 12.14 -1.13 39.35
CA GLU A 207 10.83 -1.04 40.02
C GLU A 207 10.45 -2.39 40.65
N ILE A 208 10.55 -3.49 39.90
CA ILE A 208 10.27 -4.84 40.43
C ILE A 208 11.27 -5.25 41.54
N GLN A 209 12.52 -4.80 41.50
CA GLN A 209 13.47 -5.03 42.60
C GLN A 209 13.11 -4.22 43.85
N ILE A 210 12.66 -2.97 43.68
CA ILE A 210 12.16 -2.13 44.77
C ILE A 210 10.92 -2.77 45.40
N ASP A 211 9.92 -3.17 44.58
CA ASP A 211 8.73 -3.90 45.04
C ASP A 211 9.10 -5.17 45.81
N VAL A 212 10.08 -5.95 45.32
CA VAL A 212 10.55 -7.18 45.99
C VAL A 212 11.27 -6.88 47.30
N VAL A 213 12.02 -5.77 47.40
CA VAL A 213 12.67 -5.34 48.65
C VAL A 213 11.64 -4.83 49.65
N GLU A 214 10.65 -4.03 49.21
CA GLU A 214 9.55 -3.57 50.06
C GLU A 214 8.72 -4.75 50.57
N ARG A 215 8.30 -5.67 49.67
CA ARG A 215 7.59 -6.91 50.04
C ARG A 215 8.38 -7.77 51.02
N LYS A 216 9.70 -7.96 50.80
CA LYS A 216 10.56 -8.68 51.75
C LYS A 216 10.61 -8.01 53.12
N LYS A 217 10.74 -6.68 53.15
CA LYS A 217 10.80 -5.91 54.39
C LYS A 217 9.46 -5.86 55.12
N GLN A 218 8.34 -5.85 54.38
CA GLN A 218 7.01 -6.01 54.95
C GLN A 218 6.84 -7.41 55.56
N ILE A 219 7.23 -8.47 54.84
CA ILE A 219 7.22 -9.85 55.38
C ILE A 219 8.13 -9.94 56.61
N GLU A 220 9.30 -9.29 56.61
CA GLU A 220 10.20 -9.25 57.77
C GLU A 220 9.50 -8.59 58.98
N VAL A 221 8.88 -7.43 58.81
CA VAL A 221 8.08 -6.76 59.86
C VAL A 221 6.91 -7.62 60.32
N GLU A 222 6.17 -8.25 59.41
CA GLU A 222 5.07 -9.16 59.73
C GLU A 222 5.55 -10.39 60.51
N THR A 223 6.71 -10.97 60.17
CA THR A 223 7.30 -12.08 60.95
C THR A 223 7.79 -11.62 62.32
N GLN A 224 8.33 -10.40 62.46
CA GLN A 224 8.69 -9.84 63.77
C GLN A 224 7.45 -9.53 64.62
N GLU A 225 6.35 -9.06 64.03
CA GLU A 225 5.06 -8.92 64.70
C GLU A 225 4.46 -10.26 65.13
N VAL A 226 4.49 -11.28 64.27
CA VAL A 226 4.03 -12.64 64.59
C VAL A 226 4.86 -13.22 65.73
N LEU A 227 6.20 -13.08 65.68
CA LEU A 227 7.09 -13.58 66.73
C LEU A 227 6.89 -12.83 68.06
N ARG A 228 6.62 -11.52 68.03
CA ARG A 228 6.17 -10.77 69.23
C ARG A 228 4.84 -11.29 69.78
N LYS A 229 3.83 -11.46 68.92
CA LYS A 229 2.51 -11.97 69.30
C LYS A 229 2.60 -13.40 69.84
N GLU A 230 3.47 -14.23 69.27
CA GLU A 230 3.74 -15.59 69.77
C GLU A 230 4.42 -15.56 71.15
N LEU A 231 5.43 -14.72 71.37
CA LEU A 231 6.05 -14.55 72.69
C LEU A 231 5.06 -14.03 73.74
N GLU A 232 4.22 -13.05 73.39
CA GLU A 232 3.20 -12.49 74.26
C GLU A 232 2.12 -13.53 74.60
N LEU A 233 1.66 -14.32 73.62
CA LEU A 233 0.65 -15.37 73.82
C LEU A 233 1.23 -16.60 74.54
N ASN A 234 2.52 -16.92 74.34
CA ASN A 234 3.24 -17.94 75.09
C ASN A 234 3.35 -17.53 76.58
N ALA A 235 3.74 -16.28 76.86
CA ALA A 235 3.80 -15.77 78.22
C ALA A 235 2.42 -15.64 78.90
N MET A 236 1.39 -15.19 78.18
CA MET A 236 0.07 -14.88 78.74
C MET A 236 -0.91 -16.07 78.77
N VAL A 237 -0.76 -17.05 77.88
CA VAL A 237 -1.68 -18.20 77.77
C VAL A 237 -0.98 -19.53 78.07
N ARG A 238 0.15 -19.82 77.42
CA ARG A 238 0.83 -21.11 77.64
C ARG A 238 1.45 -21.22 79.03
N LEU A 239 2.21 -20.24 79.48
CA LEU A 239 2.85 -20.27 80.80
C LEU A 239 1.86 -20.51 81.96
N PRO A 240 0.70 -19.79 82.06
CA PRO A 240 -0.29 -20.11 83.09
C PRO A 240 -1.03 -21.43 82.84
N ALA A 241 -1.27 -21.85 81.61
CA ALA A 241 -1.90 -23.16 81.33
C ALA A 241 -0.96 -24.35 81.64
N GLU A 242 0.35 -24.20 81.43
CA GLU A 242 1.38 -25.16 81.81
C GLU A 242 1.54 -25.19 83.34
N ALA A 243 1.49 -24.03 84.02
CA ALA A 243 1.45 -23.97 85.48
C ALA A 243 0.16 -24.58 86.08
N GLU A 244 -1.00 -24.36 85.46
CA GLU A 244 -2.27 -24.92 85.92
C GLU A 244 -2.37 -26.43 85.65
N SER A 245 -1.94 -26.90 84.49
CA SER A 245 -1.89 -28.34 84.18
C SER A 245 -0.88 -29.07 85.06
N TYR A 246 0.29 -28.47 85.36
CA TYR A 246 1.23 -29.01 86.35
C TYR A 246 0.61 -29.05 87.76
N ARG A 247 -0.09 -27.99 88.17
CA ARG A 247 -0.84 -27.97 89.45
C ARG A 247 -1.91 -29.07 89.50
N LEU A 248 -2.63 -29.27 88.39
CA LEU A 248 -3.66 -30.30 88.27
C LEU A 248 -3.08 -31.72 88.27
N GLN A 249 -1.92 -31.93 87.62
CA GLN A 249 -1.19 -33.19 87.67
C GLN A 249 -0.69 -33.50 89.09
N MET A 250 -0.09 -32.53 89.79
CA MET A 250 0.32 -32.70 91.19
C MET A 250 -0.87 -33.03 92.11
N ILE A 251 -2.04 -32.42 91.88
CA ILE A 251 -3.29 -32.75 92.59
C ILE A 251 -3.78 -34.17 92.23
N ALA A 252 -3.66 -34.58 90.97
CA ALA A 252 -4.06 -35.90 90.50
C ALA A 252 -3.13 -37.02 91.03
N GLU A 253 -1.82 -36.79 91.07
CA GLU A 253 -0.83 -37.70 91.65
C GLU A 253 -0.97 -37.78 93.18
N GLY A 254 -1.26 -36.66 93.85
CA GLY A 254 -1.62 -36.64 95.27
C GLY A 254 -2.86 -37.52 95.55
N LYS A 255 -3.94 -37.34 94.78
CA LYS A 255 -5.15 -38.18 94.87
C LYS A 255 -4.84 -39.65 94.57
N ARG A 256 -4.08 -39.95 93.52
CA ARG A 256 -3.71 -41.32 93.12
C ARG A 256 -2.91 -42.02 94.22
N THR A 257 -1.97 -41.30 94.84
CA THR A 257 -1.18 -41.77 95.98
C THR A 257 -2.07 -42.03 97.20
N GLN A 258 -3.00 -41.11 97.51
CA GLN A 258 -3.97 -41.28 98.60
C GLN A 258 -4.88 -42.50 98.37
N THR A 259 -5.36 -42.74 97.14
CA THR A 259 -6.17 -43.91 96.80
C THR A 259 -5.38 -45.22 96.94
N ILE A 260 -4.11 -45.24 96.50
CA ILE A 260 -3.24 -46.41 96.63
C ILE A 260 -2.91 -46.71 98.10
N GLN A 261 -2.61 -45.69 98.92
CA GLN A 261 -2.39 -45.88 100.35
C GLN A 261 -3.66 -46.34 101.09
N GLY A 262 -4.85 -45.86 100.70
CA GLY A 262 -6.13 -46.36 101.22
C GLY A 262 -6.33 -47.85 100.92
N ALA A 263 -6.15 -48.26 99.66
CA ALA A 263 -6.27 -49.67 99.25
C ALA A 263 -5.25 -50.59 99.95
N LEU A 264 -4.04 -50.11 100.22
CA LEU A 264 -3.04 -50.83 101.02
C LEU A 264 -3.49 -50.99 102.48
N ALA A 265 -4.03 -49.94 103.10
CA ALA A 265 -4.53 -49.99 104.48
C ALA A 265 -5.69 -50.98 104.65
N ASP A 266 -6.63 -51.05 103.69
CA ASP A 266 -7.72 -52.03 103.70
C ASP A 266 -7.23 -53.47 103.43
N SER A 267 -6.16 -53.65 102.65
CA SER A 267 -5.52 -54.95 102.45
C SER A 267 -4.82 -55.46 103.72
N ASP A 268 -4.09 -54.61 104.44
CA ASP A 268 -3.47 -55.00 105.72
C ASP A 268 -4.51 -55.19 106.84
N ARG A 269 -5.64 -54.47 106.79
CA ARG A 269 -6.77 -54.69 107.68
C ARG A 269 -7.41 -56.07 107.46
N THR A 270 -7.66 -56.45 106.22
CA THR A 270 -8.24 -57.77 105.89
C THR A 270 -7.30 -58.93 106.20
N LYS A 271 -5.99 -58.79 105.98
CA LYS A 271 -4.98 -59.77 106.44
C LYS A 271 -5.04 -60.01 107.95
N LYS A 272 -5.00 -58.94 108.75
CA LYS A 272 -4.99 -59.08 110.23
C LYS A 272 -6.29 -59.67 110.80
N ILE A 273 -7.42 -59.47 110.12
CA ILE A 273 -8.68 -60.14 110.46
C ILE A 273 -8.56 -61.65 110.17
N GLY A 274 -8.10 -62.03 108.97
CA GLY A 274 -7.92 -63.44 108.60
C GLY A 274 -6.90 -64.19 109.47
N GLU A 275 -5.79 -63.53 109.86
CA GLU A 275 -4.82 -64.08 110.82
C GLU A 275 -5.46 -64.34 112.21
N SER A 276 -6.33 -63.43 112.65
CA SER A 276 -7.04 -63.54 113.93
C SER A 276 -8.09 -64.67 113.92
N GLU A 277 -8.84 -64.80 112.82
CA GLU A 277 -9.83 -65.86 112.63
C GLU A 277 -9.17 -67.26 112.52
N ALA A 278 -8.05 -67.36 111.80
CA ALA A 278 -7.26 -68.58 111.73
C ALA A 278 -6.72 -69.01 113.11
N ALA A 279 -6.25 -68.04 113.92
CA ALA A 279 -5.80 -68.30 115.29
C ALA A 279 -6.94 -68.77 116.22
N ALA A 280 -8.16 -68.23 116.07
CA ALA A 280 -9.34 -68.66 116.81
C ALA A 280 -9.72 -70.12 116.49
N ILE A 281 -9.85 -70.46 115.20
CA ILE A 281 -10.17 -71.82 114.73
C ILE A 281 -9.10 -72.82 115.20
N GLY A 282 -7.82 -72.45 115.10
CA GLY A 282 -6.70 -73.29 115.54
C GLY A 282 -6.68 -73.62 117.04
N ASN A 283 -7.30 -72.79 117.89
CA ASN A 283 -7.44 -73.07 119.31
C ASN A 283 -8.68 -73.91 119.64
N ILE A 284 -9.79 -73.72 118.91
CA ILE A 284 -10.99 -74.59 119.02
C ILE A 284 -10.61 -76.04 118.65
N GLY A 285 -9.86 -76.23 117.56
CA GLY A 285 -9.40 -77.56 117.13
C GLY A 285 -8.52 -78.30 118.16
N LYS A 286 -7.73 -77.57 118.97
CA LYS A 286 -6.94 -78.18 120.05
C LYS A 286 -7.83 -78.68 121.19
N ALA A 287 -8.81 -77.90 121.62
CA ALA A 287 -9.73 -78.27 122.69
C ALA A 287 -10.56 -79.52 122.32
N GLU A 288 -10.99 -79.63 121.06
CA GLU A 288 -11.71 -80.80 120.55
C GLU A 288 -10.83 -82.07 120.58
N ALA A 289 -9.57 -81.95 120.17
CA ALA A 289 -8.60 -83.05 120.19
C ALA A 289 -8.27 -83.54 121.62
N GLU A 290 -8.25 -82.64 122.61
CA GLU A 290 -8.06 -83.01 124.01
C GLU A 290 -9.25 -83.78 124.59
N ARG A 291 -10.50 -83.40 124.25
CA ARG A 291 -11.69 -84.20 124.60
C ARG A 291 -11.63 -85.61 123.99
N MET A 292 -11.22 -85.73 122.73
CA MET A 292 -11.08 -87.04 122.09
C MET A 292 -10.00 -87.91 122.76
N ARG A 293 -8.86 -87.33 123.16
CA ARG A 293 -7.83 -88.05 123.94
C ARG A 293 -8.36 -88.54 125.28
N GLN A 294 -9.13 -87.72 126.01
CA GLN A 294 -9.74 -88.13 127.28
C GLN A 294 -10.74 -89.29 127.09
N LYS A 295 -11.61 -89.24 126.07
CA LYS A 295 -12.51 -90.36 125.73
C LYS A 295 -11.71 -91.64 125.39
N ALA A 296 -10.67 -91.53 124.57
CA ALA A 296 -9.87 -92.68 124.15
C ALA A 296 -9.06 -93.35 125.28
N ALA A 297 -8.84 -92.66 126.41
CA ALA A 297 -7.92 -93.12 127.46
C ALA A 297 -8.42 -94.33 128.27
N VAL A 298 -9.72 -94.40 128.61
CA VAL A 298 -10.22 -95.34 129.65
C VAL A 298 -11.29 -96.34 129.14
N TYR A 299 -11.74 -96.23 127.88
CA TYR A 299 -12.28 -97.41 127.16
C TYR A 299 -11.28 -98.60 127.14
N LYS A 300 -10.01 -98.34 127.46
CA LYS A 300 -8.90 -99.29 127.59
C LYS A 300 -8.87 -100.13 128.88
N GLN A 301 -9.81 -99.94 129.82
CA GLN A 301 -9.81 -100.65 131.12
C GLN A 301 -11.14 -101.33 131.50
N TYR A 302 -12.03 -101.58 130.53
CA TYR A 302 -13.20 -102.44 130.72
C TYR A 302 -12.84 -103.91 130.50
N GLY A 303 -13.08 -104.77 131.50
CA GLY A 303 -12.95 -106.23 131.39
C GLY A 303 -14.29 -106.92 131.14
N ASP A 304 -14.31 -107.82 130.14
CA ASP A 304 -15.23 -108.93 129.80
C ASP A 304 -16.77 -108.75 129.81
N ALA A 305 -17.36 -107.83 130.56
CA ALA A 305 -18.83 -107.74 130.72
C ALA A 305 -19.55 -106.93 129.62
N ALA A 306 -18.86 -106.01 128.94
CA ALA A 306 -19.52 -104.95 128.15
C ALA A 306 -20.00 -105.39 126.75
N ILE A 307 -19.40 -106.43 126.15
CA ILE A 307 -19.62 -106.79 124.74
C ILE A 307 -21.08 -107.23 124.49
N MET A 308 -21.71 -107.91 125.46
CA MET A 308 -23.07 -108.43 125.32
C MET A 308 -24.14 -107.33 125.18
N SER A 309 -23.91 -106.14 125.76
CA SER A 309 -24.90 -105.06 125.76
C SER A 309 -24.96 -104.30 124.43
N LEU A 310 -23.81 -104.14 123.75
CA LEU A 310 -23.71 -103.31 122.54
C LEU A 310 -24.41 -103.94 121.33
N VAL A 311 -24.56 -105.27 121.32
CA VAL A 311 -25.21 -106.01 120.22
C VAL A 311 -26.74 -105.87 120.24
N LEU A 312 -27.35 -105.70 121.42
CA LEU A 312 -28.82 -105.57 121.52
C LEU A 312 -29.35 -104.18 121.09
N GLU A 313 -28.57 -103.10 121.26
CA GLU A 313 -29.03 -101.75 120.90
C GLU A 313 -28.93 -101.41 119.40
N ALA A 314 -28.09 -102.11 118.63
CA ALA A 314 -27.76 -101.71 117.26
C ALA A 314 -28.82 -102.08 116.21
N LEU A 315 -29.61 -103.14 116.45
CA LEU A 315 -30.51 -103.74 115.47
C LEU A 315 -31.61 -102.80 114.89
N PRO A 316 -32.23 -101.86 115.63
CA PRO A 316 -33.32 -101.04 115.09
C PRO A 316 -32.91 -100.08 113.95
N LYS A 317 -31.64 -99.66 113.90
CA LYS A 317 -31.22 -98.54 113.03
C LYS A 317 -30.98 -98.94 111.58
N ILE A 318 -30.69 -100.22 111.30
CA ILE A 318 -30.45 -100.70 109.92
C ILE A 318 -31.75 -100.74 109.10
N ALA A 319 -32.92 -100.79 109.76
CA ALA A 319 -34.23 -100.85 109.10
C ALA A 319 -34.69 -99.50 108.50
N ALA A 320 -34.14 -98.36 108.92
CA ALA A 320 -34.58 -97.04 108.49
C ALA A 320 -33.96 -96.60 107.15
N GLU A 321 -32.63 -96.70 107.04
CA GLU A 321 -31.85 -96.10 105.95
C GLU A 321 -32.07 -96.73 104.56
N VAL A 322 -32.74 -97.88 104.48
CA VAL A 322 -33.04 -98.58 103.21
C VAL A 322 -34.22 -97.94 102.46
N ALA A 323 -35.06 -97.13 103.12
CA ALA A 323 -36.34 -96.66 102.58
C ALA A 323 -36.30 -95.27 101.89
N ALA A 324 -35.14 -94.61 101.81
CA ALA A 324 -35.06 -93.17 101.46
C ALA A 324 -35.18 -92.74 99.97
N PRO A 325 -34.85 -93.52 98.93
CA PRO A 325 -34.71 -92.97 97.57
C PRO A 325 -36.02 -93.01 96.76
N LEU A 326 -36.62 -91.85 96.43
CA LEU A 326 -37.58 -91.67 95.29
C LEU A 326 -38.11 -90.23 94.99
N ALA A 327 -37.62 -89.15 95.61
CA ALA A 327 -38.52 -88.03 95.97
C ALA A 327 -38.73 -86.79 95.05
N LYS A 328 -37.92 -86.44 94.02
CA LYS A 328 -38.13 -85.21 93.16
C LYS A 328 -37.19 -85.00 91.95
N THR A 329 -37.68 -84.35 90.87
CA THR A 329 -36.95 -83.86 89.65
C THR A 329 -37.66 -82.68 88.91
N GLU A 330 -36.93 -81.96 88.01
CA GLU A 330 -37.33 -81.28 86.72
C GLU A 330 -38.41 -80.14 86.66
N GLU A 331 -38.59 -79.27 85.62
CA GLU A 331 -37.78 -78.69 84.49
C GLU A 331 -38.44 -77.34 83.95
N ILE A 332 -38.18 -76.86 82.71
CA ILE A 332 -38.37 -75.49 82.13
C ILE A 332 -38.90 -75.54 80.64
N VAL A 333 -38.83 -74.44 79.86
CA VAL A 333 -38.96 -74.25 78.37
C VAL A 333 -40.37 -74.38 77.72
N LEU A 334 -40.68 -74.14 76.42
CA LEU A 334 -39.91 -74.12 75.14
C LEU A 334 -40.34 -73.03 74.09
N VAL A 335 -40.47 -73.38 72.79
CA VAL A 335 -40.36 -72.58 71.52
C VAL A 335 -41.20 -73.28 70.41
N GLY A 336 -41.64 -72.76 69.24
CA GLY A 336 -41.37 -71.52 68.45
C GLY A 336 -42.51 -71.25 67.42
N GLY A 337 -42.33 -70.88 66.14
CA GLY A 337 -41.13 -70.61 65.31
C GLY A 337 -41.08 -69.15 64.81
N SER A 338 -41.29 -68.74 63.55
CA SER A 338 -41.44 -69.39 62.21
C SER A 338 -41.96 -68.32 61.20
N ASP A 339 -41.66 -68.20 59.90
CA ASP A 339 -40.65 -68.69 58.93
C ASP A 339 -40.73 -67.76 57.67
N ASN A 340 -39.70 -67.42 56.87
CA ASN A 340 -38.80 -68.19 55.97
C ASN A 340 -39.53 -68.78 54.72
N THR A 341 -39.07 -68.65 53.45
CA THR A 341 -37.85 -68.03 52.85
C THR A 341 -38.18 -67.49 51.42
N THR A 342 -37.33 -67.08 50.45
CA THR A 342 -35.96 -67.51 50.02
C THR A 342 -35.24 -66.47 49.13
N ALA A 343 -33.92 -66.36 49.30
CA ALA A 343 -32.80 -65.88 48.43
C ALA A 343 -32.95 -64.76 47.34
N GLU A 344 -32.28 -63.62 47.61
CA GLU A 344 -31.27 -62.86 46.80
C GLU A 344 -31.44 -62.66 45.26
N ILE A 345 -31.18 -61.48 44.66
CA ILE A 345 -29.90 -60.74 44.66
C ILE A 345 -30.05 -59.20 44.52
N SER A 346 -29.23 -58.47 45.29
CA SER A 346 -28.69 -57.10 45.11
C SER A 346 -29.44 -55.96 44.36
N ARG A 347 -29.86 -54.96 45.15
CA ARG A 347 -29.77 -53.48 44.94
C ARG A 347 -29.97 -52.91 43.51
N LEU A 348 -31.06 -52.15 43.33
CA LEU A 348 -31.24 -51.16 42.26
C LEU A 348 -31.07 -49.72 42.80
N VAL A 349 -30.51 -48.79 42.02
CA VAL A 349 -30.32 -47.36 42.38
C VAL A 349 -30.88 -46.45 41.28
N SER A 350 -31.85 -45.60 41.62
CA SER A 350 -32.25 -44.39 40.86
C SER A 350 -33.27 -43.56 41.65
N GLN A 351 -33.10 -42.23 41.72
CA GLN A 351 -33.97 -41.33 42.49
C GLN A 351 -34.42 -40.08 41.69
N ILE A 352 -35.71 -39.74 41.83
CA ILE A 352 -36.32 -38.39 41.82
C ILE A 352 -36.29 -37.51 40.53
N PRO A 353 -37.50 -37.15 40.03
CA PRO A 353 -37.82 -35.92 39.27
C PRO A 353 -38.95 -35.09 39.98
N PRO A 354 -39.54 -34.01 39.40
CA PRO A 354 -38.94 -32.80 38.78
C PRO A 354 -39.65 -31.45 39.15
N ALA A 355 -38.99 -30.30 38.92
CA ALA A 355 -39.58 -28.97 38.63
C ALA A 355 -38.46 -28.05 38.08
N VAL A 356 -38.48 -27.37 36.92
CA VAL A 356 -39.47 -26.83 35.96
C VAL A 356 -39.88 -25.37 36.23
N ASN A 357 -39.46 -24.48 35.32
CA ASN A 357 -39.63 -23.03 35.40
C ASN A 357 -41.05 -22.57 35.04
N ALA A 358 -41.59 -21.63 35.81
CA ALA A 358 -42.74 -20.82 35.42
C ALA A 358 -42.63 -19.39 35.98
N LEU A 359 -41.98 -18.48 35.24
CA LEU A 359 -42.20 -17.03 35.34
C LEU A 359 -41.62 -16.31 34.11
N THR A 360 -42.46 -15.52 33.42
CA THR A 360 -42.16 -14.40 32.49
C THR A 360 -41.03 -14.54 31.45
N GLY A 361 -41.25 -14.38 30.14
CA GLY A 361 -42.49 -14.11 29.39
C GLY A 361 -42.25 -13.25 28.13
N VAL A 362 -42.93 -13.58 27.02
CA VAL A 362 -43.08 -12.73 25.83
C VAL A 362 -44.51 -12.92 25.32
N ASP A 363 -45.19 -11.83 24.92
CA ASP A 363 -46.63 -11.80 24.66
C ASP A 363 -46.96 -11.74 23.15
N LEU A 364 -48.13 -12.26 22.76
CA LEU A 364 -48.44 -12.74 21.40
C LEU A 364 -49.27 -11.78 20.54
N SER A 365 -49.14 -10.46 20.76
CA SER A 365 -50.11 -9.44 20.33
C SER A 365 -49.64 -8.49 19.20
N LYS A 366 -48.98 -9.05 18.16
CA LYS A 366 -48.68 -8.44 16.82
C LYS A 366 -48.05 -9.54 15.93
N VAL A 367 -48.34 -9.73 14.64
CA VAL A 367 -49.17 -8.98 13.67
C VAL A 367 -49.99 -9.96 12.81
N LEU A 368 -51.30 -9.76 12.70
CA LEU A 368 -52.15 -10.44 11.72
C LEU A 368 -52.60 -9.45 10.64
N SER A 369 -51.88 -9.36 9.51
CA SER A 369 -52.41 -8.84 8.23
C SER A 369 -51.38 -8.84 7.09
N LYS A 370 -51.66 -9.66 6.06
CA LYS A 370 -51.22 -9.63 4.63
C LYS A 370 -50.62 -10.94 4.10
N ILE A 371 -51.52 -11.91 3.92
CA ILE A 371 -51.57 -12.77 2.71
C ILE A 371 -52.22 -11.88 1.63
N PRO A 372 -51.74 -11.81 0.36
CA PRO A 372 -51.42 -12.98 -0.47
C PRO A 372 -50.08 -12.95 -1.23
N GLY A 373 -49.57 -14.15 -1.51
CA GLY A 373 -48.43 -14.38 -2.40
C GLY A 373 -48.09 -15.88 -2.48
N ALA A 374 -48.52 -16.55 -3.55
CA ALA A 374 -48.22 -17.97 -3.75
C ALA A 374 -46.76 -18.13 -4.23
N THR A 375 -45.88 -18.57 -3.34
CA THR A 375 -44.52 -19.02 -3.67
C THR A 375 -44.28 -20.37 -3.01
N SER A 376 -43.86 -21.36 -3.79
CA SER A 376 -43.56 -22.71 -3.29
C SER A 376 -42.06 -22.98 -3.40
N SER A 377 -41.34 -22.80 -2.29
CA SER A 377 -40.13 -23.57 -1.92
C SER A 377 -39.51 -23.01 -0.63
N ALA A 378 -38.85 -23.89 0.13
CA ALA A 378 -37.91 -23.60 1.23
C ALA A 378 -38.36 -22.67 2.37
N GLN A 379 -38.98 -23.26 3.39
CA GLN A 379 -38.72 -22.88 4.80
C GLN A 379 -37.25 -23.26 5.13
N THR A 380 -36.52 -22.68 6.11
CA THR A 380 -36.96 -22.14 7.40
C THR A 380 -36.02 -21.02 7.91
N THR A 381 -36.57 -19.82 8.12
CA THR A 381 -36.54 -19.01 9.37
C THR A 381 -35.37 -19.23 10.36
N THR A 382 -34.56 -18.24 10.78
CA THR A 382 -34.44 -16.80 10.44
C THR A 382 -33.07 -16.26 10.87
N VAL A 383 -32.62 -15.19 10.21
CA VAL A 383 -31.59 -14.29 10.75
C VAL A 383 -32.15 -13.44 11.90
N LYS A 384 -31.49 -13.46 13.05
CA LYS A 384 -30.75 -12.29 13.56
C LYS A 384 -29.54 -12.72 14.38
#